data_AF-A0A953JJ35-F1
#
_entry.id   AF-A0A953JJ35-F1
#
_cell.length_a   1.000
_cell.length_b   1.000
_cell.length_c   1.000
_cell.angle_alpha   90.00
_cell.angle_beta   90.00
_cell.angle_gamma   90.00
#
_symmetry.space_group_name_H-M   'P 1'
#
loop_
_entity.id
_entity.type
_entity.pdbx_description
1 polymer ?
#
loop_
_entity_poly.entity_id
_entity_poly.type
_entity_poly.pdbx_seq_one_letter_code
_entity_poly.pdbx_strand_id
1 'polypeptide(L)' 'MDQPEDALAQAERHVREAEGHIAHQLRIIEELDRDDHPRAAAMAREVLRTLQRSLELAREHLRLEQEARDHGP' A
#
# COMPACT_ATOMS: atom_id res chain seq x y z
N MET A 1 29.21 -6.49 3.13
CA MET A 1 28.18 -7.54 3.06
C MET A 1 26.99 -6.96 3.80
N ASP A 2 26.18 -6.16 3.09
CA ASP A 2 24.95 -5.64 3.67
C ASP A 2 24.12 -6.86 4.07
N GLN A 3 23.84 -6.98 5.37
CA GLN A 3 22.87 -7.98 5.83
C GLN A 3 21.59 -7.71 5.04
N PRO A 4 20.92 -8.72 4.48
CA PRO A 4 19.60 -8.49 3.91
C PRO A 4 18.80 -7.83 5.02
N GLU A 5 18.34 -6.60 4.82
CA GLU A 5 17.20 -6.11 5.58
C GLU A 5 16.20 -7.27 5.59
N ASP A 6 15.76 -7.71 6.77
CA ASP A 6 14.90 -8.88 6.92
C ASP A 6 13.76 -8.73 5.89
N ALA A 7 13.80 -9.55 4.84
CA ALA A 7 12.95 -9.37 3.66
C ALA A 7 11.47 -9.41 4.04
N LEU A 8 11.16 -10.18 5.09
CA LEU A 8 9.86 -10.20 5.75
C LEU A 8 9.53 -8.84 6.38
N ALA A 9 10.44 -8.28 7.18
CA ALA A 9 10.25 -6.97 7.81
C ALA A 9 10.12 -5.84 6.77
N GLN A 10 10.83 -5.94 5.64
CA GLN A 10 10.69 -5.02 4.51
C GLN A 10 9.31 -5.15 3.85
N ALA A 11 8.85 -6.38 3.57
CA ALA A 11 7.53 -6.61 2.98
C ALA A 11 6.40 -6.13 3.91
N GLU A 12 6.52 -6.37 5.22
CA GLU A 12 5.59 -5.84 6.22
C GLU A 12 5.57 -4.31 6.25
N ARG A 13 6.74 -3.66 6.15
CA ARG A 13 6.86 -2.21 6.07
C ARG A 13 6.13 -1.66 4.86
N HIS A 14 6.31 -2.26 3.68
CA HIS A 14 5.59 -1.85 2.47
C HIS A 14 4.08 -1.97 2.59
N VAL A 15 3.57 -3.04 3.22
CA VAL A 15 2.12 -3.18 3.48
C VAL A 15 1.61 -2.04 4.37
N ARG A 16 2.29 -1.78 5.50
CA ARG A 16 1.90 -0.71 6.44
C ARG A 16 1.92 0.68 5.78
N GLU A 17 2.95 0.97 4.99
CA GLU A 17 3.07 2.24 4.27
C GLU A 17 1.95 2.40 3.23
N ALA A 18 1.68 1.35 2.44
CA ALA A 18 0.59 1.38 1.45
C ALA A 18 -0.78 1.57 2.10
N GLU A 19 -1.05 0.92 3.23
CA GLU A 19 -2.28 1.12 4.01
C GLU A 19 -2.39 2.57 4.53
N GLY A 20 -1.28 3.14 5.02
CA GLY A 20 -1.21 4.54 5.44
C GLY A 20 -1.50 5.52 4.30
N HIS A 21 -0.94 5.27 3.11
CA HIS A 21 -1.20 6.08 1.91
C HIS A 21 -2.66 5.99 1.47
N ILE A 22 -3.27 4.81 1.50
CA ILE A 22 -4.70 4.64 1.19
C ILE A 22 -5.58 5.41 2.17
N ALA A 23 -5.31 5.29 3.48
CA ALA A 23 -6.07 6.02 4.50
C ALA A 23 -5.94 7.54 4.34
N HIS A 24 -4.76 8.03 3.95
CA HIS A 24 -4.56 9.44 3.64
C HIS A 24 -5.32 9.87 2.37
N GLN A 25 -5.25 9.08 1.30
CA GLN A 25 -5.92 9.38 0.03
C GLN A 25 -7.45 9.40 0.18
N LEU A 26 -8.02 8.53 1.00
CA LEU A 26 -9.44 8.54 1.33
C LEU A 26 -9.87 9.85 2.00
N ARG A 27 -9.09 10.36 2.96
CA ARG A 27 -9.36 11.66 3.59
C ARG A 27 -9.32 12.81 2.59
N ILE A 28 -8.36 12.80 1.66
CA ILE A 28 -8.29 13.80 0.58
C ILE A 28 -9.55 13.74 -0.29
N ILE A 29 -10.01 12.55 -0.66
CA ILE A 29 -11.23 12.39 -1.47
C ILE A 29 -12.44 12.94 -0.72
N GLU A 30 -12.58 12.65 0.58
CA GLU A 30 -13.67 13.18 1.40
C GLU A 30 -13.64 14.71 1.51
N GLU A 31 -12.46 15.32 1.62
CA GLU A 31 -12.29 16.78 1.60
C GLU A 31 -12.70 17.37 0.25
N LEU A 32 -12.23 16.79 -0.86
CA LEU A 32 -12.58 17.25 -2.21
C LEU A 32 -14.07 17.08 -2.53
N ASP A 33 -14.70 16.01 -2.07
CA ASP A 33 -16.14 15.80 -2.22
C ASP A 33 -16.93 16.81 -1.37
N ARG A 34 -16.45 17.14 -0.16
CA ARG A 34 -17.07 18.15 0.72
C ARG A 34 -17.00 19.55 0.13
N ASP A 35 -15.88 19.88 -0.51
CA ASP A 35 -15.59 21.23 -1.05
C ASP A 35 -16.10 21.42 -2.50
N ASP A 36 -16.92 20.49 -3.01
CA ASP A 36 -17.49 20.49 -4.37
C ASP A 36 -16.43 20.61 -5.48
N HIS A 37 -15.39 19.77 -5.37
CA HIS A 37 -14.30 19.67 -6.35
C HIS A 37 -14.35 18.35 -7.14
N PRO A 38 -15.41 18.09 -7.94
CA PRO A 38 -15.68 16.77 -8.50
C PRO A 38 -14.59 16.27 -9.46
N ARG A 39 -13.96 17.17 -10.22
CA ARG A 39 -12.85 16.79 -11.12
C ARG A 39 -11.61 16.36 -10.36
N ALA A 40 -11.28 17.07 -9.28
CA ALA A 40 -10.14 16.71 -8.43
C ALA A 40 -10.44 15.41 -7.66
N ALA A 41 -11.65 15.24 -7.14
CA ALA A 41 -12.09 14.01 -6.49
C ALA A 41 -12.00 12.80 -7.44
N ALA A 42 -12.40 12.97 -8.72
CA ALA A 42 -12.25 11.92 -9.73
C ALA A 42 -10.79 11.51 -9.93
N MET A 43 -9.87 12.48 -10.06
CA MET A 43 -8.43 12.22 -10.18
C MET A 43 -7.85 11.55 -8.93
N ALA A 44 -8.25 12.01 -7.74
CA ALA A 44 -7.86 11.45 -6.46
C ALA A 44 -8.32 9.98 -6.31
N ARG A 45 -9.50 9.63 -6.84
CA ARG A 45 -9.98 8.23 -6.91
C ARG A 45 -9.16 7.37 -7.87
N GLU A 46 -8.55 7.94 -8.90
CA GLU A 46 -7.63 7.17 -9.77
C GLU A 46 -6.33 6.84 -9.05
N VAL A 47 -5.77 7.81 -8.32
CA VAL A 47 -4.61 7.59 -7.46
C VAL A 47 -4.91 6.51 -6.42
N LEU A 48 -6.09 6.56 -5.79
CA LEU A 48 -6.53 5.54 -4.84
C LEU A 48 -6.54 4.14 -5.47
N ARG A 49 -7.04 3.97 -6.69
CA ARG A 49 -7.04 2.67 -7.39
C ARG A 49 -5.62 2.14 -7.59
N THR A 50 -4.68 3.02 -7.95
CA THR A 50 -3.27 2.64 -8.10
C THR A 50 -2.67 2.21 -6.75
N LEU A 51 -2.93 2.95 -5.67
CA LEU A 51 -2.45 2.59 -4.33
C LEU A 51 -3.04 1.26 -3.84
N GLN A 52 -4.32 1.00 -4.11
CA GLN A 52 -4.96 -0.27 -3.82
C GLN A 52 -4.29 -1.43 -4.57
N ARG A 53 -3.97 -1.23 -5.86
CA ARG A 53 -3.24 -2.23 -6.64
C ARG A 53 -1.83 -2.46 -6.10
N SER A 54 -1.14 -1.41 -5.67
CA SER A 54 0.17 -1.53 -5.03
C SER A 54 0.09 -2.28 -3.69
N LEU A 55 -0.96 -2.08 -2.90
CA LEU A 55 -1.18 -2.83 -1.65
C LEU A 55 -1.42 -4.31 -1.92
N GLU A 56 -2.18 -4.66 -2.96
CA GLU A 56 -2.36 -6.07 -3.37
C GLU A 56 -1.01 -6.73 -3.66
N LEU A 57 -0.14 -6.05 -4.42
CA LEU A 57 1.19 -6.56 -4.73
C LEU A 57 2.09 -6.67 -3.49
N ALA A 58 2.04 -5.69 -2.59
CA ALA A 58 2.80 -5.73 -1.34
C ALA A 58 2.35 -6.87 -0.43
N ARG A 59 1.05 -7.15 -0.36
CA ARG A 59 0.49 -8.27 0.41
C ARG A 59 0.88 -9.62 -0.19
N GLU A 60 0.87 -9.73 -1.51
CA GLU A 60 1.34 -10.94 -2.19
C GLU A 60 2.83 -11.16 -1.93
N HIS A 61 3.65 -10.11 -2.01
CA HIS A 61 5.07 -10.19 -1.67
C HIS A 61 5.28 -10.65 -0.23
N LEU A 62 4.58 -10.04 0.74
CA LEU A 62 4.64 -10.44 2.14
C LEU A 62 4.28 -11.92 2.34
N ARG A 63 3.23 -12.39 1.67
CA ARG A 63 2.82 -13.80 1.72
C ARG A 63 3.93 -14.73 1.23
N LEU A 64 4.58 -14.40 0.12
CA LEU A 64 5.68 -15.21 -0.41
C LEU A 64 6.89 -15.25 0.54
N GLU A 65 7.23 -14.12 1.18
CA GLU A 65 8.30 -14.08 2.19
C GLU A 65 7.95 -14.92 3.43
N GLN A 66 6.69 -14.91 3.87
CA GLN A 66 6.20 -15.76 4.95
C GLN A 66 6.31 -17.24 4.60
N GLU A 67 5.81 -17.63 3.41
CA GLU A 67 5.90 -19.01 2.92
C GLU A 67 7.36 -19.47 2.80
N ALA A 68 8.26 -18.63 2.29
CA ALA A 68 9.69 -18.93 2.17
C ALA A 68 10.38 -19.11 3.53
N ARG A 69 9.96 -18.36 4.55
CA ARG A 69 10.48 -18.49 5.92
C ARG A 69 9.96 -19.75 6.61
N ASP A 70 8.69 -20.09 6.41
CA ASP A 70 8.07 -21.29 6.99
C ASP A 70 8.58 -22.59 6.33
N HIS A 71 9.01 -22.52 5.06
CA HIS A 71 9.59 -23.64 4.31
C HIS A 71 11.12 -23.55 4.15
N GLY A 72 11.77 -22.66 4.91
CA GLY A 72 13.23 -22.60 5.03
C GLY A 72 13.79 -23.89 5.64
N PRO A 73 15.06 -24.25 5.35
CA PRO A 73 15.59 -25.62 5.46
C PRO A 73 15.45 -26.31 6.82
#